data_AF-A0A3B8L5B0-F1
#
_entry.id   AF-A0A3B8L5B0-F1
#
_cell.length_a   1.000
_cell.length_b   1.000
_cell.length_c   1.000
_cell.angle_alpha   90.00
_cell.angle_beta   90.00
_cell.angle_gamma   90.00
#
_symmetry.space_group_name_H-M   'P 1'
#
loop_
_entity.id
_entity.type
_entity.pdbx_description
1 polymer ?
#
loop_
_entity_poly.entity_id
_entity_poly.type
_entity_poly.pdbx_seq_one_letter_code
_entity_poly.pdbx_strand_id
1 'polypeptide(L)'
;WDLFLPKPYKDGGRADNSWEIPGLKTAVSVRGTLGDPSNTDSGWSVEIAIPWAVLAKSANRPSPPRPGDQWRVNFSRVEWQHRVEDGKYRKVPKLREDNWVWSPQGIIDMHRPEMWGYVQFSDGTTGTRFQPDPSWPARVALMTVYHHQKSFVRKHKKWAGSLGELGLADKKWPGVIAAPKITPTDTGYVATVSIKTGNQRSREFQVRADSRLTEITPD
;
A
#
# COMPACT_ATOMS: atom_id res chain seq x y z
N TRP A 1 10.56 -17.72 2.04
CA TRP A 1 9.11 -17.62 2.04
C TRP A 1 8.74 -16.31 1.39
N ASP A 2 8.02 -16.43 0.28
CA ASP A 2 7.33 -15.38 -0.42
C ASP A 2 5.84 -15.77 -0.50
N LEU A 3 5.02 -14.80 -0.87
CA LEU A 3 3.58 -15.02 -1.05
C LEU A 3 3.06 -14.01 -2.06
N PHE A 4 1.98 -14.38 -2.73
CA PHE A 4 1.22 -13.46 -3.58
C PHE A 4 -0.12 -13.12 -2.95
N LEU A 5 -0.47 -11.83 -2.96
CA LEU A 5 -1.76 -11.37 -2.47
C LEU A 5 -2.51 -10.66 -3.61
N PRO A 6 -3.39 -11.36 -4.36
CA PRO A 6 -4.10 -10.78 -5.50
C PRO A 6 -5.10 -9.69 -5.10
N LYS A 7 -5.52 -9.68 -3.82
CA LYS A 7 -6.49 -8.75 -3.27
C LYS A 7 -6.19 -8.50 -1.79
N PRO A 8 -6.32 -7.27 -1.26
CA PRO A 8 -6.12 -7.00 0.16
C PRO A 8 -6.98 -7.88 1.08
N TYR A 9 -6.45 -8.27 2.25
CA TYR A 9 -7.17 -9.08 3.24
C TYR A 9 -8.48 -8.42 3.71
N LYS A 10 -8.47 -7.10 3.92
CA LYS A 10 -9.67 -6.32 4.31
C LYS A 10 -10.81 -6.39 3.28
N ASP A 11 -10.50 -6.83 2.06
CA ASP A 11 -11.44 -7.02 0.97
C ASP A 11 -11.73 -8.50 0.68
N GLY A 12 -11.40 -9.38 1.62
CA GLY A 12 -11.63 -10.82 1.50
C GLY A 12 -10.59 -11.55 0.64
N GLY A 13 -9.48 -10.89 0.31
CA GLY A 13 -8.36 -11.55 -0.32
C GLY A 13 -7.70 -12.57 0.60
N ARG A 14 -7.02 -13.54 -0.01
CA ARG A 14 -6.27 -14.59 0.69
C ARG A 14 -4.87 -14.65 0.08
N ALA A 15 -3.87 -14.83 0.93
CA ALA A 15 -2.52 -15.07 0.45
C ALA A 15 -2.45 -16.42 -0.24
N ASP A 16 -1.86 -16.41 -1.43
CA ASP A 16 -1.36 -17.59 -2.10
C ASP A 16 0.07 -17.85 -1.63
N ASN A 17 0.20 -18.84 -0.75
CA ASN A 17 1.49 -19.31 -0.22
C ASN A 17 2.16 -20.34 -1.15
N SER A 18 1.49 -20.76 -2.23
CA SER A 18 2.07 -21.63 -3.26
C SER A 18 2.81 -20.84 -4.34
N TRP A 19 2.64 -19.52 -4.36
CA TRP A 19 3.39 -18.64 -5.23
C TRP A 19 4.82 -18.50 -4.73
N GLU A 20 5.75 -18.78 -5.63
CA GLU A 20 7.19 -18.64 -5.42
C GLU A 20 7.74 -17.58 -6.36
N ILE A 21 8.93 -17.06 -6.05
CA ILE A 21 9.72 -16.19 -6.93
C ILE A 21 10.87 -16.99 -7.56
N PRO A 22 10.70 -17.56 -8.77
CA PRO A 22 11.78 -18.26 -9.45
C PRO A 22 12.99 -17.35 -9.67
N GLY A 23 14.17 -17.81 -9.24
CA GLY A 23 15.42 -17.07 -9.36
C GLY A 23 15.61 -15.96 -8.32
N LEU A 24 14.76 -15.88 -7.29
CA LEU A 24 15.00 -15.05 -6.11
C LEU A 24 16.35 -15.38 -5.50
N LYS A 25 17.17 -14.35 -5.25
CA LYS A 25 18.40 -14.48 -4.48
C LYS A 25 18.25 -13.68 -3.20
N THR A 26 18.65 -14.28 -2.08
CA THR A 26 18.68 -13.61 -0.78
C THR A 26 20.02 -13.87 -0.10
N ALA A 27 20.47 -12.91 0.70
CA ALA A 27 21.63 -13.06 1.56
C ALA A 27 21.38 -12.32 2.88
N VAL A 28 21.92 -12.86 3.97
CA VAL A 28 21.85 -12.24 5.30
C VAL A 28 23.26 -12.18 5.86
N SER A 29 23.66 -11.02 6.35
CA SER A 29 24.92 -10.82 7.07
C SER A 29 24.60 -10.38 8.49
N VAL A 30 25.02 -11.17 9.48
CA VAL A 30 24.87 -10.87 10.90
C VAL A 30 26.21 -10.40 11.46
N ARG A 31 26.19 -9.29 12.20
CA ARG A 31 27.34 -8.74 12.90
C ARG A 31 27.16 -8.97 14.40
N GLY A 32 27.45 -10.20 14.82
CA GLY A 32 27.27 -10.65 16.19
C GLY A 32 27.04 -12.15 16.27
N THR A 33 26.40 -12.61 17.35
CA THR A 33 26.14 -14.01 17.66
C THR A 33 24.64 -14.26 17.75
N LEU A 34 24.05 -14.59 16.60
CA LEU A 34 22.62 -14.81 16.46
C LEU A 34 22.09 -15.77 17.53
N GLY A 35 21.13 -15.29 18.33
CA GLY A 35 20.43 -16.11 19.33
C GLY A 35 21.16 -16.31 20.65
N ASP A 36 22.32 -15.65 20.85
CA ASP A 36 23.01 -15.61 22.13
C ASP A 36 22.60 -14.35 22.93
N PRO A 37 21.79 -14.49 23.99
CA PRO A 37 21.34 -13.35 24.78
C PRO A 37 22.38 -12.83 25.78
N SER A 38 23.57 -13.45 25.87
CA SER A 38 24.63 -13.00 26.78
C SER A 38 25.37 -11.76 26.28
N ASN A 39 25.19 -11.39 25.02
CA ASN A 39 25.79 -10.21 24.42
C ASN A 39 24.78 -9.45 23.52
N THR A 40 25.25 -8.36 22.91
CA THR A 40 24.46 -7.51 22.04
C THR A 40 25.08 -7.46 20.66
N ASP A 41 24.33 -7.91 19.66
CA ASP A 41 24.71 -7.81 18.26
C ASP A 41 24.76 -6.35 17.79
N SER A 42 25.69 -6.04 16.89
CA SER A 42 25.77 -4.72 16.24
C SER A 42 24.74 -4.55 15.11
N GLY A 43 24.03 -5.64 14.76
CA GLY A 43 22.93 -5.64 13.80
C GLY A 43 23.14 -6.62 12.65
N TRP A 44 22.24 -6.56 11.68
CA TRP A 44 22.25 -7.41 10.51
C TRP A 44 21.93 -6.61 9.24
N SER A 45 22.22 -7.20 8.09
CA SER A 45 21.83 -6.68 6.78
C SER A 45 21.18 -7.80 5.98
N VAL A 46 20.14 -7.47 5.22
CA VAL A 46 19.49 -8.37 4.25
C VAL A 46 19.63 -7.76 2.86
N GLU A 47 20.00 -8.60 1.91
CA GLU A 47 19.97 -8.28 0.49
C GLU A 47 19.01 -9.22 -0.24
N ILE A 48 18.23 -8.66 -1.16
CA ILE A 48 17.23 -9.39 -1.95
C ILE A 48 17.36 -8.94 -3.40
N ALA A 49 17.56 -9.88 -4.31
CA ALA A 49 17.50 -9.64 -5.75
C ALA A 49 16.30 -10.38 -6.34
N ILE A 50 15.30 -9.61 -6.79
CA ILE A 50 14.06 -10.12 -7.38
C ILE A 50 14.16 -10.04 -8.90
N PRO A 51 14.07 -11.15 -9.64
CA PRO A 51 14.05 -11.12 -11.10
C PRO A 51 12.83 -10.37 -11.63
N TRP A 52 13.00 -9.46 -12.58
CA TRP A 52 11.89 -8.68 -13.13
C TRP A 52 10.78 -9.53 -13.76
N ALA A 53 11.16 -10.61 -14.45
CA ALA A 53 10.23 -11.48 -15.18
C ALA A 53 9.10 -12.04 -14.30
N VAL A 54 9.34 -12.28 -13.01
CA VAL A 54 8.31 -12.79 -12.09
C VAL A 54 7.23 -11.74 -11.77
N LEU A 55 7.61 -10.45 -11.75
CA LEU A 55 6.71 -9.35 -11.41
C LEU A 55 5.89 -8.92 -12.63
N ALA A 56 6.40 -9.15 -13.84
CA ALA A 56 5.76 -8.74 -15.10
C ALA A 56 4.30 -9.20 -15.24
N LYS A 57 3.96 -10.40 -14.75
CA LYS A 57 2.60 -10.96 -14.84
C LYS A 57 1.55 -10.16 -14.06
N SER A 58 1.96 -9.49 -12.98
CA SER A 58 1.04 -8.82 -12.04
C SER A 58 1.27 -7.31 -11.96
N ALA A 59 2.37 -6.79 -12.51
CA ALA A 59 2.76 -5.39 -12.36
C ALA A 59 1.82 -4.42 -13.10
N ASN A 60 1.11 -4.89 -14.14
CA ASN A 60 0.28 -4.07 -15.04
C ASN A 60 1.00 -2.81 -15.55
N ARG A 61 2.32 -2.92 -15.74
CA ARG A 61 3.26 -1.88 -16.17
C ARG A 61 4.55 -2.54 -16.66
N PRO A 62 5.46 -1.81 -17.33
CA PRO A 62 6.74 -2.37 -17.79
C PRO A 62 7.52 -3.04 -16.66
N SER A 63 8.06 -4.23 -16.92
CA SER A 63 8.94 -4.98 -16.04
C SER A 63 10.00 -5.70 -16.88
N PRO A 64 11.28 -5.28 -16.86
CA PRO A 64 11.85 -4.25 -15.99
C PRO A 64 11.25 -2.84 -16.22
N PRO A 65 11.20 -2.02 -15.17
CA PRO A 65 10.80 -0.62 -15.29
C PRO A 65 11.78 0.15 -16.18
N ARG A 66 11.25 1.10 -16.94
CA ARG A 66 12.04 2.07 -17.71
C ARG A 66 12.46 3.24 -16.81
N PRO A 67 13.50 4.01 -17.18
CA PRO A 67 13.79 5.26 -16.49
C PRO A 67 12.55 6.17 -16.45
N GLY A 68 12.24 6.67 -15.26
CA GLY A 68 11.05 7.48 -14.99
C GLY A 68 9.80 6.68 -14.57
N ASP A 69 9.76 5.37 -14.80
CA ASP A 69 8.65 4.54 -14.31
C ASP A 69 8.59 4.58 -12.78
N GLN A 70 7.38 4.58 -12.24
CA GLN A 70 7.13 4.60 -10.81
C GLN A 70 6.40 3.36 -10.34
N TRP A 71 6.88 2.73 -9.27
CA TRP A 71 6.24 1.58 -8.63
C TRP A 71 5.87 1.91 -7.19
N ARG A 72 4.85 1.22 -6.68
CA ARG A 72 4.46 1.28 -5.26
C ARG A 72 5.25 0.22 -4.50
N VAL A 73 6.06 0.64 -3.53
CA VAL A 73 6.94 -0.24 -2.75
C VAL A 73 6.84 0.11 -1.28
N ASN A 74 6.96 -0.87 -0.41
CA ASN A 74 7.09 -0.65 1.02
C ASN A 74 8.09 -1.63 1.63
N PHE A 75 8.68 -1.21 2.74
CA PHE A 75 9.50 -2.07 3.60
C PHE A 75 8.81 -2.15 4.94
N SER A 76 8.69 -3.36 5.50
CA SER A 76 8.10 -3.56 6.80
C SER A 76 8.97 -4.49 7.64
N ARG A 77 9.09 -4.16 8.93
CA ARG A 77 9.71 -5.02 9.94
C ARG A 77 8.71 -5.22 11.07
N VAL A 78 8.49 -6.49 11.38
CA VAL A 78 7.71 -6.94 12.53
C VAL A 78 8.69 -7.31 13.63
N GLU A 79 8.53 -6.74 14.81
CA GLU A 79 9.41 -6.96 15.94
C GLU A 79 8.61 -7.41 17.16
N TRP A 80 8.96 -8.59 17.67
CA TRP A 80 8.37 -9.06 18.91
C TRP A 80 9.19 -8.59 20.10
N GLN A 81 8.54 -7.99 21.08
CA GLN A 81 9.16 -7.76 22.37
C GLN A 81 9.52 -9.10 23.01
N HIS A 82 10.74 -9.18 23.52
CA HIS A 82 11.29 -10.38 24.12
C HIS A 82 11.96 -10.07 25.46
N ARG A 83 12.16 -11.12 26.25
CA ARG A 83 12.94 -11.14 27.48
C ARG A 83 13.87 -12.35 27.47
N VAL A 84 14.91 -12.31 28.28
CA VAL A 84 15.84 -13.44 28.44
C VAL A 84 15.37 -14.27 29.64
N GLU A 85 15.08 -15.55 29.40
CA GLU A 85 14.71 -16.55 30.41
C GLU A 85 15.51 -17.83 30.15
N ASP A 86 16.15 -18.37 31.19
CA ASP A 86 16.99 -19.58 31.10
C ASP A 86 18.02 -19.53 29.95
N GLY A 87 18.66 -18.36 29.78
CA GLY A 87 19.65 -18.14 28.72
C GLY A 87 19.08 -18.14 27.30
N LYS A 88 17.77 -17.94 27.12
CA LYS A 88 17.11 -17.90 25.80
C LYS A 88 16.18 -16.70 25.67
N TYR A 89 16.06 -16.20 24.44
CA TYR A 89 15.02 -15.24 24.11
C TYR A 89 13.64 -15.88 24.16
N ARG A 90 12.73 -15.26 24.92
CA ARG A 90 11.32 -15.63 25.00
C ARG A 90 10.47 -14.40 24.69
N LYS A 91 9.51 -14.57 23.79
CA LYS A 91 8.52 -13.53 23.50
C LYS A 91 7.74 -13.19 24.76
N VAL A 92 7.52 -11.90 25.00
CA VAL A 92 6.69 -11.46 26.13
C VAL A 92 5.23 -11.84 25.87
N PRO A 93 4.59 -12.65 26.74
CA PRO A 93 3.21 -13.06 26.54
C PRO A 93 2.26 -11.86 26.50
N LYS A 94 1.20 -11.96 25.69
CA LYS A 94 0.12 -10.97 25.56
C LYS A 94 0.55 -9.60 25.02
N LEU A 95 1.83 -9.35 24.74
CA LEU A 95 2.26 -8.18 24.00
C LEU A 95 2.17 -8.42 22.50
N ARG A 96 1.77 -7.35 21.79
CA ARG A 96 1.74 -7.30 20.34
C ARG A 96 3.13 -6.99 19.80
N GLU A 97 3.32 -7.31 18.54
CA GLU A 97 4.48 -6.95 17.77
C GLU A 97 4.49 -5.46 17.43
N ASP A 98 5.66 -4.86 17.52
CA ASP A 98 5.93 -3.54 16.97
C ASP A 98 6.08 -3.66 15.45
N ASN A 99 5.41 -2.76 14.73
CA ASN A 99 5.42 -2.75 13.28
C ASN A 99 6.09 -1.47 12.79
N TRP A 100 7.25 -1.61 12.15
CA TRP A 100 7.89 -0.51 11.43
C TRP A 100 7.62 -0.61 9.95
N VAL A 101 7.36 0.53 9.32
CA VAL A 101 7.09 0.65 7.90
C VAL A 101 7.81 1.87 7.35
N TRP A 102 8.39 1.75 6.15
CA TRP A 102 9.04 2.88 5.49
C TRP A 102 8.03 3.97 5.11
N SER A 103 6.93 3.57 4.45
CA SER A 103 5.87 4.50 4.08
C SER A 103 4.72 4.47 5.11
N PRO A 104 4.23 5.64 5.55
CA PRO A 104 3.22 5.72 6.60
C PRO A 104 1.87 5.15 6.13
N GLN A 105 1.38 4.12 6.81
CA GLN A 105 0.09 3.49 6.51
C GLN A 105 -1.11 4.21 7.19
N GLY A 106 -0.85 4.94 8.28
CA GLY A 106 -1.85 5.64 9.10
C GLY A 106 -2.71 4.74 9.99
N ILE A 107 -2.68 3.42 9.77
CA ILE A 107 -3.31 2.38 10.59
C ILE A 107 -2.41 1.14 10.64
N ILE A 108 -2.62 0.25 11.61
CA ILE A 108 -1.93 -1.05 11.69
C ILE A 108 -2.54 -2.03 10.67
N ASP A 109 -2.22 -1.82 9.40
CA ASP A 109 -2.58 -2.67 8.27
C ASP A 109 -1.60 -2.38 7.11
N MET A 110 -0.59 -3.23 6.92
CA MET A 110 0.41 -3.03 5.86
C MET A 110 -0.12 -3.38 4.46
N HIS A 111 -1.23 -4.14 4.37
CA HIS A 111 -1.79 -4.64 3.12
C HIS A 111 -2.66 -3.58 2.43
N ARG A 112 -2.18 -2.34 2.45
CA ARG A 112 -2.77 -1.14 1.85
C ARG A 112 -1.84 -0.59 0.78
N PRO A 113 -1.71 -1.27 -0.38
CA PRO A 113 -0.79 -0.83 -1.44
C PRO A 113 -1.07 0.59 -1.96
N GLU A 114 -2.30 1.10 -1.75
CA GLU A 114 -2.66 2.50 -1.99
C GLU A 114 -1.86 3.49 -1.13
N MET A 115 -1.28 3.07 0.00
CA MET A 115 -0.50 3.90 0.94
C MET A 115 1.02 3.69 0.83
N TRP A 116 1.48 2.74 0.02
CA TRP A 116 2.92 2.43 -0.11
C TRP A 116 3.73 3.60 -0.65
N GLY A 117 5.06 3.59 -0.56
CA GLY A 117 5.89 4.66 -1.12
C GLY A 117 5.96 4.59 -2.64
N TYR A 118 6.25 5.71 -3.30
CA TYR A 118 6.64 5.71 -4.71
C TYR A 118 8.15 5.51 -4.82
N VAL A 119 8.57 4.52 -5.62
CA VAL A 119 9.95 4.36 -6.10
C VAL A 119 9.97 4.73 -7.57
N GLN A 120 10.81 5.69 -7.95
CA GLN A 120 11.04 6.08 -9.34
C GLN A 120 12.37 5.48 -9.82
N PHE A 121 12.32 4.70 -10.90
CA PHE A 121 13.50 4.06 -11.46
C PHE A 121 14.29 5.05 -12.32
N SER A 122 15.62 4.98 -12.27
CA SER A 122 16.54 5.78 -13.08
C SER A 122 17.43 4.88 -13.94
N ASP A 123 18.11 5.49 -14.92
CA ASP A 123 19.14 4.82 -15.71
C ASP A 123 20.49 4.70 -14.97
N GLY A 124 20.59 5.22 -13.74
CA GLY A 124 21.82 5.23 -12.95
C GLY A 124 22.90 6.22 -13.42
N THR A 125 22.69 6.93 -14.52
CA THR A 125 23.66 7.87 -15.11
C THR A 125 23.28 9.33 -14.91
N THR A 126 21.99 9.61 -14.70
CA THR A 126 21.49 10.96 -14.45
C THR A 126 20.83 11.05 -13.07
N GLY A 127 21.09 12.14 -12.35
CA GLY A 127 20.36 12.48 -11.12
C GLY A 127 18.89 12.71 -11.45
N THR A 128 18.08 11.65 -11.42
CA THR A 128 16.67 11.74 -11.78
C THR A 128 15.91 12.39 -10.63
N ARG A 129 15.36 13.59 -10.85
CA ARG A 129 14.47 14.23 -9.87
C ARG A 129 13.17 13.44 -9.75
N PHE A 130 12.76 13.12 -8.53
CA PHE A 130 11.47 12.50 -8.25
C PHE A 130 10.33 13.38 -8.76
N GLN A 131 9.40 12.80 -9.51
CA GLN A 131 8.21 13.48 -10.03
C GLN A 131 6.98 13.07 -9.21
N PRO A 132 6.39 13.96 -8.39
CA PRO A 132 5.19 13.60 -7.63
C PRO A 132 4.04 13.16 -8.56
N ASP A 133 3.31 12.11 -8.15
CA ASP A 133 2.12 11.66 -8.88
C ASP A 133 1.05 12.77 -8.87
N PRO A 134 0.72 13.38 -10.03
CA PRO A 134 -0.27 14.44 -10.09
C PRO A 134 -1.68 13.95 -9.74
N SER A 135 -1.94 12.64 -9.81
CA SER A 135 -3.22 12.04 -9.41
C SER A 135 -3.36 11.80 -7.91
N TRP A 136 -2.31 12.08 -7.11
CA TRP A 136 -2.30 11.81 -5.68
C TRP A 136 -3.49 12.41 -4.91
N PRO A 137 -3.89 13.68 -5.13
CA PRO A 137 -5.06 14.25 -4.46
C PRO A 137 -6.36 13.47 -4.73
N ALA A 138 -6.57 13.03 -5.99
CA ALA A 138 -7.72 12.21 -6.35
C ALA A 138 -7.69 10.86 -5.63
N ARG A 139 -6.52 10.21 -5.58
CA ARG A 139 -6.32 8.93 -4.88
C ARG A 139 -6.64 9.03 -3.40
N VAL A 140 -6.11 10.04 -2.72
CA VAL A 140 -6.39 10.28 -1.30
C VAL A 140 -7.87 10.52 -1.06
N ALA A 141 -8.51 11.35 -1.89
CA ALA A 141 -9.93 11.66 -1.75
C ALA A 141 -10.81 10.42 -1.91
N LEU A 142 -10.60 9.66 -2.98
CA LEU A 142 -11.38 8.47 -3.30
C LEU A 142 -11.14 7.33 -2.32
N MET A 143 -9.88 7.08 -1.92
CA MET A 143 -9.59 6.03 -0.93
C MET A 143 -10.15 6.39 0.45
N THR A 144 -10.20 7.68 0.81
CA THR A 144 -10.91 8.13 2.03
C THR A 144 -12.39 7.72 1.97
N VAL A 145 -13.09 8.04 0.88
CA VAL A 145 -14.49 7.64 0.69
C VAL A 145 -14.64 6.12 0.78
N TYR A 146 -13.76 5.38 0.13
CA TYR A 146 -13.79 3.91 0.13
C TYR A 146 -13.61 3.31 1.54
N HIS A 147 -12.66 3.78 2.35
CA HIS A 147 -12.49 3.26 3.71
C HIS A 147 -13.67 3.59 4.63
N HIS A 148 -14.28 4.77 4.46
CA HIS A 148 -15.49 5.14 5.18
C HIS A 148 -16.67 4.26 4.74
N GLN A 149 -16.84 4.00 3.45
CA GLN A 149 -17.86 3.07 2.92
C GLN A 149 -17.70 1.66 3.49
N LYS A 150 -16.47 1.11 3.54
CA LYS A 150 -16.19 -0.20 4.13
C LYS A 150 -16.58 -0.27 5.61
N SER A 151 -16.33 0.80 6.36
CA SER A 151 -16.73 0.88 7.77
C SER A 151 -18.25 1.02 7.93
N PHE A 152 -18.88 1.81 7.06
CA PHE A 152 -20.32 2.05 7.05
C PHE A 152 -21.10 0.77 6.73
N VAL A 153 -20.77 0.07 5.64
CA VAL A 153 -21.48 -1.17 5.24
C VAL A 153 -21.35 -2.28 6.28
N ARG A 154 -20.22 -2.37 6.99
CA ARG A 154 -20.03 -3.34 8.08
C ARG A 154 -21.04 -3.12 9.21
N LYS A 155 -21.31 -1.85 9.55
CA LYS A 155 -22.20 -1.43 10.63
C LYS A 155 -23.68 -1.41 10.21
N HIS A 156 -23.97 -0.88 9.02
CA HIS A 156 -25.34 -0.57 8.58
C HIS A 156 -25.92 -1.57 7.59
N LYS A 157 -25.10 -2.52 7.09
CA LYS A 157 -25.49 -3.53 6.08
C LYS A 157 -26.00 -2.95 4.76
N LYS A 158 -25.78 -1.66 4.52
CA LYS A 158 -26.02 -0.95 3.27
C LYS A 158 -24.86 0.00 2.96
N TRP A 159 -24.69 0.37 1.71
CA TRP A 159 -23.73 1.42 1.31
C TRP A 159 -24.31 2.80 1.57
N ALA A 160 -23.46 3.77 1.89
CA ALA A 160 -23.87 5.16 2.02
C ALA A 160 -24.11 5.77 0.63
N GLY A 161 -25.13 6.60 0.50
CA GLY A 161 -25.46 7.35 -0.72
C GLY A 161 -24.86 8.76 -0.75
N SER A 162 -24.26 9.24 0.34
CA SER A 162 -23.71 10.60 0.41
C SER A 162 -22.48 10.71 1.31
N LEU A 163 -21.70 11.79 1.13
CA LEU A 163 -20.61 12.13 2.04
C LEU A 163 -21.12 12.44 3.46
N GLY A 164 -22.34 12.96 3.60
CA GLY A 164 -22.94 13.24 4.91
C GLY A 164 -23.16 11.98 5.74
N GLU A 165 -23.70 10.91 5.13
CA GLU A 165 -23.87 9.61 5.80
C GLU A 165 -22.53 8.99 6.22
N LEU A 166 -21.44 9.32 5.51
CA LEU A 166 -20.08 8.87 5.85
C LEU A 166 -19.39 9.73 6.92
N GLY A 167 -20.03 10.81 7.39
CA GLY A 167 -19.43 11.79 8.32
C GLY A 167 -18.35 12.65 7.65
N LEU A 168 -18.49 12.93 6.35
CA LEU A 168 -17.51 13.63 5.52
C LEU A 168 -18.05 14.94 4.92
N ALA A 169 -19.20 15.44 5.37
CA ALA A 169 -19.85 16.64 4.82
C ALA A 169 -18.94 17.88 4.87
N ASP A 170 -18.30 18.13 6.01
CA ASP A 170 -17.45 19.30 6.24
C ASP A 170 -15.96 19.06 5.94
N LYS A 171 -15.64 17.89 5.37
CA LYS A 171 -14.25 17.54 5.08
C LYS A 171 -13.73 18.44 3.96
N LYS A 172 -12.58 19.06 4.19
CA LYS A 172 -11.81 19.73 3.13
C LYS A 172 -11.13 18.68 2.25
N TRP A 173 -11.13 18.92 0.95
CA TRP A 173 -10.52 18.06 -0.06
C TRP A 173 -9.41 18.81 -0.81
N PRO A 174 -8.19 18.91 -0.26
CA PRO A 174 -7.10 19.63 -0.92
C PRO A 174 -6.72 19.00 -2.26
N GLY A 175 -6.48 19.84 -3.26
CA GLY A 175 -5.96 19.41 -4.56
C GLY A 175 -6.98 18.78 -5.51
N VAL A 176 -8.27 18.69 -5.13
CA VAL A 176 -9.37 18.31 -6.03
C VAL A 176 -10.25 19.51 -6.37
N ILE A 177 -10.97 19.44 -7.49
CA ILE A 177 -11.83 20.53 -8.00
C ILE A 177 -13.09 20.69 -7.14
N ALA A 178 -13.67 19.57 -6.70
CA ALA A 178 -14.86 19.51 -5.88
C ALA A 178 -14.82 18.28 -4.96
N ALA A 179 -15.69 18.26 -3.95
CA ALA A 179 -15.84 17.10 -3.08
C ALA A 179 -16.23 15.85 -3.89
N PRO A 180 -15.78 14.64 -3.49
CA PRO A 180 -16.12 13.41 -4.18
C PRO A 180 -17.65 13.19 -4.26
N LYS A 181 -18.16 12.84 -5.44
CA LYS A 181 -19.56 12.49 -5.64
C LYS A 181 -19.74 10.99 -5.45
N ILE A 182 -20.74 10.57 -4.67
CA ILE A 182 -21.11 9.16 -4.50
C ILE A 182 -22.37 8.90 -5.33
N THR A 183 -22.32 7.86 -6.18
CA THR A 183 -23.46 7.38 -6.95
C THR A 183 -23.73 5.93 -6.56
N PRO A 184 -24.89 5.63 -5.94
CA PRO A 184 -25.30 4.25 -5.68
C PRO A 184 -25.42 3.43 -6.97
N THR A 185 -25.19 2.13 -6.87
CA THR A 185 -25.36 1.14 -7.95
C THR A 185 -26.04 -0.09 -7.38
N ASP A 186 -26.57 -0.97 -8.22
CA ASP A 186 -27.27 -2.19 -7.78
C ASP A 186 -26.43 -3.07 -6.85
N THR A 187 -25.11 -3.10 -7.05
CA THR A 187 -24.18 -3.93 -6.29
C THR A 187 -23.31 -3.16 -5.29
N GLY A 188 -23.46 -1.83 -5.19
CA GLY A 188 -22.56 -1.01 -4.40
C GLY A 188 -22.63 0.49 -4.65
N TYR A 189 -21.48 1.09 -4.91
CA TYR A 189 -21.38 2.50 -5.26
C TYR A 189 -20.19 2.72 -6.21
N VAL A 190 -20.25 3.85 -6.92
CA VAL A 190 -19.10 4.48 -7.58
C VAL A 190 -18.92 5.85 -6.95
N ALA A 191 -17.70 6.16 -6.50
CA ALA A 191 -17.35 7.51 -6.11
C ALA A 191 -16.44 8.13 -7.18
N THR A 192 -16.71 9.36 -7.60
CA THR A 192 -15.88 10.10 -8.57
C THR A 192 -15.33 11.40 -7.99
N VAL A 193 -14.18 11.83 -8.51
CA VAL A 193 -13.59 13.13 -8.18
C VAL A 193 -12.75 13.63 -9.35
N SER A 194 -12.74 14.95 -9.56
CA SER A 194 -11.92 15.59 -10.59
C SER A 194 -10.77 16.38 -9.99
N ILE A 195 -9.63 16.41 -10.69
CA ILE A 195 -8.46 17.23 -10.35
C ILE A 195 -8.06 18.11 -11.53
N LYS A 196 -7.42 19.25 -11.26
CA LYS A 196 -6.69 20.00 -12.29
C LYS A 196 -5.29 19.43 -12.46
N THR A 197 -4.89 19.22 -13.71
CA THR A 197 -3.48 18.91 -14.02
C THR A 197 -2.71 20.16 -14.42
N GLY A 198 -1.38 20.05 -14.50
CA GLY A 198 -0.48 21.18 -14.76
C GLY A 198 -0.76 21.94 -16.07
N ASN A 199 -1.48 21.35 -17.02
CA ASN A 199 -1.94 21.99 -18.27
C ASN A 199 -3.37 22.57 -18.16
N GLN A 200 -3.91 22.74 -16.96
CA GLN A 200 -5.29 23.19 -16.66
C GLN A 200 -6.40 22.26 -17.18
N ARG A 201 -6.09 21.09 -17.76
CA ARG A 201 -7.12 20.10 -18.09
C ARG A 201 -7.62 19.42 -16.83
N SER A 202 -8.94 19.25 -16.77
CA SER A 202 -9.59 18.42 -15.76
C SER A 202 -9.39 16.95 -16.12
N ARG A 203 -9.05 16.13 -15.13
CA ARG A 203 -9.08 14.66 -15.22
C ARG A 203 -9.99 14.14 -14.14
N GLU A 204 -10.86 13.20 -14.48
CA GLU A 204 -11.78 12.57 -13.54
C GLU A 204 -11.30 11.16 -13.18
N PHE A 205 -11.46 10.81 -11.91
CA PHE A 205 -11.09 9.51 -11.36
C PHE A 205 -12.29 8.91 -10.64
N GLN A 206 -12.32 7.59 -10.53
CA GLN A 206 -13.33 6.86 -9.80
C GLN A 206 -12.74 5.76 -8.91
N VAL A 207 -13.49 5.41 -7.86
CA VAL A 207 -13.27 4.18 -7.09
C VAL A 207 -14.60 3.44 -6.90
N ARG A 208 -14.53 2.11 -6.94
CA ARG A 208 -15.68 1.21 -6.71
C ARG A 208 -15.57 0.50 -5.37
N ALA A 209 -16.61 -0.24 -5.01
CA ALA A 209 -16.65 -1.03 -3.77
C ALA A 209 -15.54 -2.11 -3.65
N ASP A 210 -14.92 -2.51 -4.76
CA ASP A 210 -13.81 -3.46 -4.82
C ASP A 210 -12.41 -2.81 -4.68
N SER A 211 -12.36 -1.53 -4.29
CA SER A 211 -11.15 -0.69 -4.20
C SER A 211 -10.47 -0.36 -5.53
N ARG A 212 -11.04 -0.78 -6.67
CA ARG A 212 -10.44 -0.48 -7.98
C ARG A 212 -10.56 1.01 -8.26
N LEU A 213 -9.41 1.68 -8.28
CA LEU A 213 -9.27 3.08 -8.65
C LEU A 213 -8.83 3.20 -10.10
N THR A 214 -9.58 3.95 -10.91
CA THR A 214 -9.27 4.20 -12.33
C THR A 214 -9.46 5.66 -12.68
N GLU A 215 -8.71 6.12 -13.67
CA GLU A 215 -9.04 7.35 -14.39
C GLU A 215 -10.21 7.08 -15.34
N ILE A 216 -11.13 8.03 -15.44
CA ILE A 216 -12.20 8.03 -16.44
C ILE A 216 -11.63 8.72 -17.68
N THR A 217 -11.50 7.97 -18.77
CA THR A 217 -11.12 8.51 -20.08
C THR A 217 -12.41 8.85 -20.83
N PRO A 218 -12.55 10.07 -21.39
CA PRO A 218 -13.64 10.34 -22.32
C PRO A 218 -13.52 9.43 -23.53
N ASP A 219 -14.64 8.86 -23.97
CA ASP A 219 -14.75 8.14 -25.25
C ASP A 219 -14.48 9.07 -26.45
#